data_AF-A0A9P6AQM1-F1
#
_entry.id   AF-A0A9P6AQM1-F1
#
_cell.length_a   1.000
_cell.length_b   1.000
_cell.length_c   1.000
_cell.angle_alpha   90.00
_cell.angle_beta   90.00
_cell.angle_gamma   90.00
#
_symmetry.space_group_name_H-M   'P 1'
#
loop_
_entity.id
_entity.type
_entity.pdbx_description
1 polymer ?
#
loop_
_entity_poly.entity_id
_entity_poly.type
_entity_poly.pdbx_seq_one_letter_code
_entity_poly.pdbx_strand_id
1 'polypeptide(L)'
;MKWSLQQSTQAAQKLPPNAQQQIYTSTLHQALSIHNYNIPAALRVNSDQTQVIYQQGSSMTYVETGSAQVPTIGVEEKQAFTLNIGVSASVCKLGFQFEVSKTNTYWSTLETMKQYIITILAPYFTSTKQSLSLKTNQECIWQIDVWPVHTSLKFRIWLHETHQYIILDYVPGGCTGIFQPCNVGIQHILKQSIQKSQHANVIKEVCDRLDSGAEAGDIILDTKLGALCNNNPWWLANAYICVNKSAIVLKVIFSF
;
A
#
# COMPACT_ATOMS: atom_id res chain seq x y z
N MET A 1 -44.35 1.19 -12.21
CA MET A 1 -43.09 0.42 -12.05
C MET A 1 -42.32 1.01 -10.86
N LYS A 2 -42.11 0.24 -9.78
CA LYS A 2 -41.42 0.68 -8.56
C LYS A 2 -39.91 0.44 -8.74
N TRP A 3 -39.16 1.46 -9.16
CA TRP A 3 -37.70 1.42 -9.20
C TRP A 3 -37.18 2.68 -8.50
N SER A 4 -36.10 2.53 -7.73
CA SER A 4 -35.40 3.62 -7.08
C SER A 4 -33.93 3.56 -7.47
N LEU A 5 -33.29 4.73 -7.59
CA LEU A 5 -31.85 4.85 -7.78
C LEU A 5 -31.14 4.27 -6.55
N GLN A 6 -30.36 3.21 -6.76
CA GLN A 6 -29.50 2.61 -5.74
C GLN A 6 -28.05 2.68 -6.21
N GLN A 7 -27.17 3.17 -5.35
CA GLN A 7 -25.72 3.04 -5.54
C GLN A 7 -25.34 1.59 -5.25
N SER A 8 -24.57 0.96 -6.15
CA SER A 8 -24.06 -0.39 -5.94
C SER A 8 -23.16 -0.41 -4.69
N THR A 9 -23.65 -1.00 -3.60
CA THR A 9 -22.98 -1.04 -2.29
C THR A 9 -22.17 -2.32 -2.06
N GLN A 10 -22.26 -3.31 -2.96
CA GLN A 10 -21.38 -4.48 -2.94
C GLN A 10 -20.57 -4.52 -4.23
N ALA A 11 -19.27 -4.24 -4.12
CA ALA A 11 -18.33 -4.81 -5.08
C ALA A 11 -18.48 -6.34 -4.95
N ALA A 12 -19.03 -6.98 -5.98
CA ALA A 12 -19.05 -8.43 -6.06
C ALA A 12 -17.59 -8.89 -6.12
N GLN A 13 -16.99 -9.16 -4.97
CA GLN A 13 -15.67 -9.74 -4.87
C GLN A 13 -15.80 -11.15 -5.43
N LYS A 14 -15.51 -11.30 -6.73
CA LYS A 14 -15.54 -12.60 -7.42
C LYS A 14 -14.35 -13.42 -6.91
N LEU A 15 -14.48 -13.92 -5.69
CA LEU A 15 -13.59 -14.96 -5.20
C LEU A 15 -13.66 -16.13 -6.19
N PRO A 16 -12.53 -16.76 -6.52
CA PRO A 16 -12.56 -17.93 -7.35
C PRO A 16 -13.41 -19.02 -6.65
N PRO A 17 -14.15 -19.86 -7.39
CA PRO A 17 -14.99 -20.90 -6.79
C PRO A 17 -14.25 -21.85 -5.83
N ASN A 18 -12.95 -21.99 -6.00
CA ASN A 18 -12.05 -22.79 -5.15
C ASN A 18 -11.18 -21.95 -4.19
N ALA A 19 -11.55 -20.70 -3.89
CA ALA A 19 -10.78 -19.80 -3.02
C ALA A 19 -10.40 -20.44 -1.68
N GLN A 20 -11.36 -21.09 -1.02
CA GLN A 20 -11.13 -21.75 0.27
C GLN A 20 -10.07 -22.85 0.17
N GLN A 21 -10.10 -23.64 -0.90
CA GLN A 21 -9.10 -24.69 -1.13
C GLN A 21 -7.73 -24.09 -1.44
N GLN A 22 -7.66 -23.04 -2.25
CA GLN A 22 -6.40 -22.37 -2.56
C GLN A 22 -5.75 -21.75 -1.30
N ILE A 23 -6.56 -21.10 -0.47
CA ILE A 23 -6.13 -20.54 0.82
C ILE A 23 -5.64 -21.65 1.74
N TYR A 24 -6.40 -22.74 1.87
CA TYR A 24 -6.01 -23.87 2.70
C TYR A 24 -4.67 -24.47 2.26
N THR A 25 -4.49 -24.73 0.97
CA THR A 25 -3.22 -25.23 0.43
C THR A 25 -2.07 -24.25 0.67
N SER A 26 -2.29 -22.94 0.47
CA SER A 26 -1.27 -21.91 0.73
C SER A 26 -0.88 -21.88 2.22
N THR A 27 -1.86 -21.94 3.13
CA THR A 27 -1.60 -22.03 4.57
C THR A 27 -0.77 -23.27 4.93
N LEU A 28 -1.10 -24.44 4.36
CA LEU A 28 -0.33 -25.66 4.59
C LEU A 28 1.11 -25.55 4.06
N HIS A 29 1.31 -24.97 2.88
CA HIS A 29 2.64 -24.75 2.33
C HIS A 29 3.47 -23.83 3.23
N GLN A 30 2.89 -22.73 3.71
CA GLN A 30 3.55 -21.84 4.67
C GLN A 30 3.91 -22.56 5.96
N ALA A 31 2.96 -23.32 6.54
CA ALA A 31 3.19 -24.07 7.77
C ALA A 31 4.32 -25.09 7.61
N LEU A 32 4.35 -25.79 6.47
CA LEU A 32 5.39 -26.75 6.14
C LEU A 32 6.77 -26.07 5.98
N SER A 33 6.85 -24.93 5.28
CA SER A 33 8.10 -24.16 5.16
C SER A 33 8.59 -23.65 6.51
N ILE A 34 7.69 -23.11 7.33
CA ILE A 34 8.02 -22.62 8.68
C ILE A 34 8.57 -23.76 9.53
N HIS A 35 7.91 -24.92 9.51
CA HIS A 35 8.34 -26.10 10.25
C HIS A 35 9.71 -26.59 9.78
N ASN A 36 9.88 -26.80 8.47
CA ASN A 36 11.09 -27.42 7.91
C ASN A 36 12.34 -26.56 8.07
N TYR A 37 12.19 -25.24 7.98
CA TYR A 37 13.31 -24.30 8.08
C TYR A 37 13.36 -23.57 9.44
N ASN A 38 12.47 -23.93 10.37
CA ASN A 38 12.34 -23.30 11.69
C ASN A 38 12.26 -21.75 11.62
N ILE A 39 11.41 -21.24 10.73
CA ILE A 39 11.35 -19.81 10.38
C ILE A 39 10.60 -19.04 11.49
N PRO A 40 11.26 -18.13 12.22
CA PRO A 40 10.58 -17.33 13.23
C PRO A 40 9.57 -16.38 12.59
N ALA A 41 8.52 -16.02 13.33
CA ALA A 41 7.51 -15.07 12.86
C ALA A 41 8.12 -13.75 12.36
N ALA A 42 9.23 -13.30 12.95
CA ALA A 42 9.93 -12.08 12.56
C ALA A 42 10.49 -12.09 11.14
N LEU A 43 10.78 -13.28 10.60
CA LEU A 43 11.30 -13.50 9.25
C LEU A 43 10.21 -13.81 8.22
N ARG A 44 8.94 -13.62 8.58
CA ARG A 44 7.80 -13.69 7.66
C ARG A 44 7.32 -12.28 7.38
N VAL A 45 7.50 -11.81 6.15
CA VAL A 45 7.06 -10.48 5.71
C VAL A 45 5.97 -10.63 4.66
N ASN A 46 4.82 -10.00 4.89
CA ASN A 46 3.78 -9.80 3.89
C ASN A 46 3.93 -8.40 3.32
N SER A 47 4.02 -8.25 1.99
CA SER A 47 4.03 -6.93 1.37
C SER A 47 2.91 -6.75 0.38
N ASP A 48 2.50 -5.51 0.20
CA ASP A 48 1.57 -5.13 -0.84
C ASP A 48 1.90 -3.77 -1.44
N GLN A 49 1.52 -3.60 -2.71
CA GLN A 49 1.71 -2.37 -3.47
C GLN A 49 0.41 -1.62 -3.60
N THR A 50 0.46 -0.32 -3.36
CA THR A 50 -0.73 0.49 -3.36
C THR A 50 -0.54 1.79 -4.11
N GLN A 51 -1.54 2.13 -4.92
CA GLN A 51 -1.60 3.40 -5.59
C GLN A 51 -2.09 4.47 -4.61
N VAL A 52 -1.35 5.58 -4.54
CA VAL A 52 -1.76 6.79 -3.85
C VAL A 52 -2.01 7.86 -4.89
N ILE A 53 -3.24 8.35 -4.96
CA ILE A 53 -3.63 9.44 -5.86
C ILE A 53 -3.23 10.76 -5.20
N TYR A 54 -2.63 11.67 -5.95
CA TYR A 54 -2.18 12.98 -5.43
C TYR A 54 -3.36 13.90 -5.09
N GLN A 55 -4.43 13.83 -5.87
CA GLN A 55 -5.62 14.65 -5.68
C GLN A 55 -6.65 13.96 -4.78
N GLN A 56 -7.30 14.72 -3.90
CA GLN A 56 -8.43 14.24 -3.13
C GLN A 56 -9.57 13.85 -4.11
N GLY A 57 -9.87 12.56 -4.20
CA GLY A 57 -10.91 12.03 -5.08
C GLY A 57 -12.35 12.32 -4.64
N SER A 58 -12.57 13.34 -3.80
CA SER A 58 -13.93 13.71 -3.38
C SER A 58 -14.71 14.42 -4.48
N SER A 59 -14.05 14.99 -5.50
CA SER A 59 -14.68 15.90 -6.45
C SER A 59 -15.43 17.06 -5.76
N MET A 60 -15.05 17.37 -4.51
CA MET A 60 -15.68 18.40 -3.68
C MET A 60 -14.69 19.53 -3.43
N THR A 61 -15.12 20.76 -3.70
CA THR A 61 -14.44 21.99 -3.29
C THR A 61 -15.48 22.93 -2.67
N TYR A 62 -15.01 23.94 -1.94
CA TYR A 62 -15.86 24.94 -1.33
C TYR A 62 -16.25 25.98 -2.39
N VAL A 63 -17.55 26.09 -2.64
CA VAL A 63 -18.16 27.16 -3.41
C VAL A 63 -19.28 27.76 -2.58
N GLU A 64 -19.69 28.97 -2.93
CA GLU A 64 -20.83 29.61 -2.29
C GLU A 64 -22.08 28.73 -2.40
N THR A 65 -22.91 28.74 -1.35
CA THR A 65 -24.10 27.89 -1.30
C THR A 65 -25.06 28.29 -2.42
N GLY A 66 -25.20 27.45 -3.45
CA GLY A 66 -26.05 27.70 -4.61
C GLY A 66 -25.31 27.83 -5.95
N SER A 67 -23.97 27.74 -5.99
CA SER A 67 -23.21 27.80 -7.25
C SER A 67 -23.46 26.59 -8.16
N ALA A 68 -23.76 26.86 -9.45
CA ALA A 68 -24.09 25.83 -10.44
C ALA A 68 -22.87 25.21 -11.15
N GLN A 69 -21.72 25.88 -11.13
CA GLN A 69 -20.48 25.41 -11.73
C GLN A 69 -19.31 25.62 -10.78
N VAL A 70 -18.41 24.64 -10.74
CA VAL A 70 -17.30 24.57 -9.80
C VAL A 70 -16.00 24.47 -10.60
N PRO A 71 -15.26 25.57 -10.79
CA PRO A 71 -14.03 25.55 -11.59
C PRO A 71 -12.93 24.81 -10.84
N THR A 72 -12.33 23.82 -11.49
CA THR A 72 -11.13 23.12 -11.00
C THR A 72 -10.16 22.97 -12.16
N ILE A 73 -8.90 23.39 -11.96
CA ILE A 73 -7.84 23.31 -12.98
C ILE A 73 -7.08 22.00 -12.77
N GLY A 74 -7.05 21.11 -13.77
CA GLY A 74 -6.18 19.91 -13.75
C GLY A 74 -6.85 18.57 -13.42
N VAL A 75 -8.19 18.51 -13.36
CA VAL A 75 -8.98 17.30 -13.02
C VAL A 75 -8.86 16.17 -14.06
N GLU A 76 -8.44 16.47 -15.29
CA GLU A 76 -8.40 15.48 -16.37
C GLU A 76 -7.30 14.42 -16.22
N GLU A 77 -6.25 14.68 -15.43
CA GLU A 77 -5.13 13.74 -15.24
C GLU A 77 -5.18 13.03 -13.88
N LYS A 78 -5.35 11.70 -13.90
CA LYS A 78 -5.15 10.85 -12.71
C LYS A 78 -3.68 10.78 -12.34
N GLN A 79 -3.23 11.73 -11.53
CA GLN A 79 -1.86 11.76 -11.02
C GLN A 79 -1.75 10.89 -9.76
N ALA A 80 -0.84 9.92 -9.78
CA ALA A 80 -0.63 8.99 -8.67
C ALA A 80 0.82 8.49 -8.57
N PHE A 81 1.19 8.01 -7.39
CA PHE A 81 2.45 7.29 -7.16
C PHE A 81 2.19 5.92 -6.52
N THR A 82 3.20 5.06 -6.59
CA THR A 82 3.16 3.70 -6.05
C THR A 82 3.88 3.66 -4.72
N LEU A 83 3.23 3.09 -3.72
CA LEU A 83 3.80 2.88 -2.40
C LEU A 83 3.87 1.38 -2.12
N ASN A 84 5.04 0.88 -1.76
CA ASN A 84 5.24 -0.51 -1.37
C ASN A 84 5.36 -0.59 0.16
N ILE A 85 4.55 -1.44 0.78
CA ILE A 85 4.44 -1.55 2.23
C ILE A 85 4.69 -3.00 2.61
N GLY A 86 5.61 -3.24 3.54
CA GLY A 86 5.93 -4.56 4.06
C GLY A 86 5.66 -4.65 5.56
N VAL A 87 5.08 -5.76 6.01
CA VAL A 87 4.67 -6.03 7.40
C VAL A 87 5.22 -7.37 7.84
N SER A 88 6.00 -7.38 8.93
CA SER A 88 6.47 -8.63 9.55
C SER A 88 5.40 -9.24 10.47
N ALA A 89 5.36 -10.57 10.54
CA ALA A 89 4.48 -11.31 11.46
C ALA A 89 4.94 -11.25 12.93
N SER A 90 6.14 -10.74 13.23
CA SER A 90 6.47 -10.23 14.57
C SER A 90 6.43 -8.71 14.52
N VAL A 91 5.84 -8.06 15.53
CA VAL A 91 5.50 -6.61 15.56
C VAL A 91 6.73 -5.70 15.72
N CYS A 92 7.78 -5.96 14.95
CA CYS A 92 9.11 -5.41 15.15
C CYS A 92 9.49 -4.52 13.97
N LYS A 93 8.97 -3.29 13.97
CA LYS A 93 9.34 -2.16 13.10
C LYS A 93 9.04 -2.33 11.59
N LEU A 94 8.19 -1.44 11.08
CA LEU A 94 7.88 -1.31 9.64
C LEU A 94 8.92 -0.40 8.96
N GLY A 95 9.38 -0.81 7.78
CA GLY A 95 10.11 0.04 6.83
C GLY A 95 9.19 0.44 5.67
N PHE A 96 9.26 1.70 5.24
CA PHE A 96 8.52 2.21 4.08
C PHE A 96 9.52 2.64 3.02
N GLN A 97 9.21 2.36 1.75
CA GLN A 97 9.94 2.92 0.63
C GLN A 97 9.00 3.54 -0.36
N PHE A 98 9.38 4.75 -0.76
CA PHE A 98 8.71 5.54 -1.76
C PHE A 98 9.45 5.35 -3.08
N GLU A 99 8.76 4.83 -4.09
CA GLU A 99 9.34 4.70 -5.41
C GLU A 99 8.36 5.24 -6.45
N VAL A 100 8.80 6.27 -7.17
CA VAL A 100 8.02 6.81 -8.28
C VAL A 100 7.99 5.74 -9.37
N SER A 101 6.79 5.44 -9.87
CA SER A 101 6.56 4.37 -10.84
C SER A 101 7.38 4.52 -12.14
N LYS A 102 7.97 5.70 -12.41
CA LYS A 102 8.78 6.07 -13.60
C LYS A 102 8.15 5.70 -14.95
N THR A 103 6.87 5.32 -14.96
CA THR A 103 6.07 4.93 -16.12
C THR A 103 4.75 5.70 -16.08
N ASN A 104 4.05 5.76 -17.22
CA ASN A 104 2.67 6.29 -17.27
C ASN A 104 1.66 5.38 -16.55
N THR A 105 2.12 4.26 -16.00
CA THR A 105 1.33 3.36 -15.15
C THR A 105 1.81 3.49 -13.71
N TYR A 106 0.99 3.10 -12.74
CA TYR A 106 1.38 3.02 -11.32
C TYR A 106 1.90 1.63 -10.92
N TRP A 107 2.25 0.79 -11.90
CA TRP A 107 2.67 -0.59 -11.64
C TRP A 107 4.18 -0.69 -11.47
N SER A 108 4.61 -1.56 -10.56
CA SER A 108 6.02 -1.85 -10.36
C SER A 108 6.65 -2.51 -11.58
N THR A 109 7.89 -2.15 -11.84
CA THR A 109 8.73 -2.78 -12.86
C THR A 109 9.67 -3.80 -12.22
N LEU A 110 10.38 -4.56 -13.04
CA LEU A 110 11.44 -5.45 -12.55
C LEU A 110 12.46 -4.66 -11.70
N GLU A 111 12.82 -3.45 -12.13
CA GLU A 111 13.84 -2.65 -11.46
C GLU A 111 13.37 -2.15 -10.09
N THR A 112 12.15 -1.62 -10.01
CA THR A 112 11.59 -1.15 -8.72
C THR A 112 11.43 -2.30 -7.73
N MET A 113 11.09 -3.51 -8.20
CA MET A 113 11.04 -4.69 -7.33
C MET A 113 12.40 -5.10 -6.79
N LYS A 114 13.45 -5.04 -7.62
CA LYS A 114 14.82 -5.29 -7.16
C LYS A 114 15.25 -4.26 -6.14
N GLN A 115 14.97 -2.98 -6.41
CA GLN A 115 15.32 -1.88 -5.52
C GLN A 115 14.63 -2.02 -4.16
N TYR A 116 13.34 -2.39 -4.14
CA TYR A 116 12.62 -2.72 -2.91
C TYR A 116 13.32 -3.77 -2.06
N ILE A 117 13.77 -4.85 -2.69
CA ILE A 117 14.41 -5.95 -1.98
C ILE A 117 15.77 -5.53 -1.43
N ILE A 118 16.58 -4.87 -2.25
CA ILE A 118 17.95 -4.44 -1.89
C ILE A 118 17.92 -3.43 -0.74
N THR A 119 16.96 -2.50 -0.75
CA THR A 119 16.98 -1.37 0.18
C THR A 119 16.14 -1.57 1.43
N ILE A 120 15.11 -2.41 1.39
CA ILE A 120 14.20 -2.60 2.51
C ILE A 120 14.19 -4.06 2.98
N LEU A 121 13.78 -4.99 2.11
CA LEU A 121 13.46 -6.34 2.54
C LEU A 121 14.69 -7.11 3.04
N ALA A 122 15.77 -7.14 2.25
CA ALA A 122 16.99 -7.86 2.61
C ALA A 122 17.72 -7.24 3.81
N PRO A 123 17.85 -5.89 3.93
CA PRO A 123 18.37 -5.26 5.15
C PRO A 123 17.52 -5.55 6.39
N TYR A 124 16.19 -5.54 6.27
CA TYR A 124 15.28 -5.93 7.34
C TYR A 124 15.54 -7.37 7.80
N PHE A 125 15.61 -8.33 6.88
CA PHE A 125 15.90 -9.71 7.24
C PHE A 125 17.29 -9.88 7.86
N THR A 126 18.30 -9.20 7.33
CA THR A 126 19.66 -9.25 7.86
C THR A 126 19.74 -8.75 9.30
N SER A 127 19.18 -7.57 9.57
CA SER A 127 19.15 -6.99 10.92
C SER A 127 18.31 -7.83 11.90
N THR A 128 17.18 -8.37 11.44
CA THR A 128 16.32 -9.25 12.26
C THR A 128 17.04 -10.55 12.62
N LYS A 129 17.70 -11.20 11.65
CA LYS A 129 18.53 -12.39 11.90
C LYS A 129 19.62 -12.11 12.94
N GLN A 130 20.31 -10.98 12.82
CA GLN A 130 21.32 -10.56 13.80
C GLN A 130 20.72 -10.40 15.20
N SER A 131 19.57 -9.72 15.31
CA SER A 131 18.90 -9.49 16.60
C SER A 131 18.43 -10.79 17.27
N LEU A 132 18.07 -11.80 16.47
CA LEU A 132 17.64 -13.12 16.94
C LEU A 132 18.81 -14.12 17.05
N SER A 133 20.05 -13.67 16.81
CA SER A 133 21.25 -14.53 16.81
C SER A 133 21.13 -15.74 15.85
N LEU A 134 20.49 -15.55 14.70
CA LEU A 134 20.28 -16.56 13.66
C LEU A 134 21.40 -16.54 12.62
N LYS A 135 21.55 -17.64 11.89
CA LYS A 135 22.50 -17.74 10.78
C LYS A 135 22.14 -16.78 9.66
N THR A 136 23.14 -16.28 8.93
CA THR A 136 22.94 -15.36 7.80
C THR A 136 22.11 -16.00 6.67
N ASN A 137 22.29 -17.30 6.46
CA ASN A 137 21.56 -18.08 5.46
C ASN A 137 20.19 -18.61 5.94
N GLN A 138 19.74 -18.28 7.17
CA GLN A 138 18.42 -18.64 7.67
C GLN A 138 17.33 -18.24 6.68
N GLU A 139 16.42 -19.16 6.38
CA GLU A 139 15.33 -18.94 5.44
C GLU A 139 14.33 -17.92 6.01
N CYS A 140 13.82 -17.08 5.11
CA CYS A 140 12.79 -16.08 5.36
C CYS A 140 11.64 -16.28 4.39
N ILE A 141 10.41 -15.94 4.78
CA ILE A 141 9.26 -15.95 3.88
C ILE A 141 8.93 -14.52 3.49
N TRP A 142 8.80 -14.28 2.20
CA TRP A 142 8.23 -13.05 1.66
C TRP A 142 6.95 -13.37 0.90
N GLN A 143 5.82 -13.00 1.47
CA GLN A 143 4.50 -13.17 0.88
C GLN A 143 4.09 -11.93 0.09
N ILE A 144 3.73 -12.11 -1.18
CA ILE A 144 3.33 -11.03 -2.09
C ILE A 144 2.20 -11.46 -3.04
N ASP A 145 1.47 -10.51 -3.58
CA ASP A 145 0.48 -10.73 -4.64
C ASP A 145 1.07 -11.38 -5.90
N VAL A 146 0.24 -12.18 -6.58
CA VAL A 146 0.60 -12.82 -7.86
C VAL A 146 0.40 -11.82 -9.00
N TRP A 147 1.50 -11.23 -9.48
CA TRP A 147 1.51 -10.30 -10.61
C TRP A 147 2.60 -10.68 -11.63
N PRO A 148 2.46 -10.35 -12.94
CA PRO A 148 3.41 -10.78 -13.97
C PRO A 148 4.87 -10.45 -13.70
N VAL A 149 5.17 -9.32 -13.05
CA VAL A 149 6.56 -8.97 -12.69
C VAL A 149 7.11 -9.92 -11.62
N HIS A 150 6.31 -10.21 -10.58
CA HIS A 150 6.71 -11.08 -9.47
C HIS A 150 6.90 -12.53 -9.94
N THR A 151 6.04 -13.01 -10.86
CA THR A 151 6.11 -14.38 -11.38
C THR A 151 7.11 -14.54 -12.53
N SER A 152 7.64 -13.45 -13.07
CA SER A 152 8.56 -13.48 -14.21
C SER A 152 9.81 -14.32 -13.92
N LEU A 153 10.24 -15.10 -14.91
CA LEU A 153 11.43 -15.94 -14.77
C LEU A 153 12.68 -15.10 -14.46
N LYS A 154 12.82 -13.94 -15.11
CA LYS A 154 13.93 -12.99 -14.89
C LYS A 154 14.02 -12.55 -13.43
N PHE A 155 12.89 -12.22 -12.82
CA PHE A 155 12.86 -11.81 -11.42
C PHE A 155 13.20 -12.97 -10.49
N ARG A 156 12.60 -14.15 -10.71
CA ARG A 156 12.83 -15.33 -9.86
C ARG A 156 14.27 -15.84 -9.91
N ILE A 157 14.89 -15.85 -11.10
CA ILE A 157 16.31 -16.20 -11.25
C ILE A 157 17.17 -15.22 -10.47
N TRP A 158 16.99 -13.92 -10.69
CA TRP A 158 17.75 -12.89 -9.98
C TRP A 158 17.58 -13.00 -8.46
N LEU A 159 16.35 -13.22 -7.97
CA LEU A 159 16.08 -13.36 -6.55
C LEU A 159 16.80 -14.57 -5.95
N HIS A 160 16.76 -15.71 -6.65
CA HIS A 160 17.43 -16.94 -6.23
C HIS A 160 18.96 -16.77 -6.21
N GLU A 161 19.55 -16.14 -7.23
CA GLU A 161 20.99 -15.92 -7.32
C GLU A 161 21.53 -14.94 -6.28
N THR A 162 20.75 -13.92 -5.92
CA THR A 162 21.21 -12.83 -5.04
C THR A 162 20.75 -12.98 -3.59
N HIS A 163 19.60 -13.61 -3.36
CA HIS A 163 18.95 -13.72 -2.05
C HIS A 163 18.32 -15.11 -1.86
N GLN A 164 19.09 -16.18 -2.06
CA GLN A 164 18.65 -17.58 -1.99
C GLN A 164 17.86 -17.96 -0.71
N TYR A 165 18.07 -17.22 0.39
CA TYR A 165 17.37 -17.45 1.66
C TYR A 165 15.94 -16.89 1.68
N ILE A 166 15.50 -16.14 0.66
CA ILE A 166 14.15 -15.60 0.57
C ILE A 166 13.26 -16.61 -0.17
N ILE A 167 12.36 -17.24 0.58
CA ILE A 167 11.26 -18.06 0.06
C ILE A 167 10.16 -17.10 -0.40
N LEU A 168 9.94 -17.06 -1.71
CA LEU A 168 8.87 -16.29 -2.32
C LEU A 168 7.55 -17.05 -2.21
N ASP A 169 6.62 -16.52 -1.42
CA ASP A 169 5.28 -17.05 -1.22
C ASP A 169 4.24 -16.14 -1.89
N TYR A 170 3.23 -16.75 -2.48
CA TYR A 170 2.26 -16.05 -3.31
C TYR A 170 0.88 -16.07 -2.68
N VAL A 171 0.25 -14.91 -2.59
CA VAL A 171 -1.19 -14.81 -2.28
C VAL A 171 -1.97 -15.47 -3.41
N PRO A 172 -2.89 -16.41 -3.14
CA PRO A 172 -3.69 -17.03 -4.19
C PRO A 172 -4.46 -16.00 -5.02
N GLY A 173 -4.55 -16.23 -6.33
CA GLY A 173 -5.17 -15.29 -7.26
C GLY A 173 -6.60 -14.95 -6.86
N GLY A 174 -6.93 -13.66 -6.79
CA GLY A 174 -8.25 -13.18 -6.38
C GLY A 174 -8.55 -13.28 -4.88
N CYS A 175 -7.58 -13.70 -4.05
CA CYS A 175 -7.75 -13.83 -2.60
C CYS A 175 -7.09 -12.69 -1.80
N THR A 176 -6.49 -11.69 -2.44
CA THR A 176 -5.87 -10.50 -1.81
C THR A 176 -6.74 -9.84 -0.75
N GLY A 177 -8.03 -9.68 -1.01
CA GLY A 177 -8.97 -9.04 -0.08
C GLY A 177 -9.36 -9.88 1.14
N ILE A 178 -8.93 -11.13 1.20
CA ILE A 178 -9.25 -12.06 2.30
C ILE A 178 -8.04 -12.84 2.82
N PHE A 179 -6.87 -12.77 2.19
CA PHE A 179 -5.71 -13.59 2.56
C PHE A 179 -4.38 -12.81 2.60
N GLN A 180 -4.39 -11.51 2.26
CA GLN A 180 -3.20 -10.66 2.37
C GLN A 180 -3.35 -9.69 3.55
N PRO A 181 -2.68 -9.96 4.69
CA PRO A 181 -2.77 -9.12 5.89
C PRO A 181 -2.51 -7.63 5.62
N CYS A 182 -1.51 -7.31 4.79
CA CYS A 182 -1.18 -5.92 4.48
C CYS A 182 -2.34 -5.18 3.79
N ASN A 183 -3.07 -5.84 2.90
CA ASN A 183 -4.23 -5.26 2.20
C ASN A 183 -5.45 -5.11 3.13
N VAL A 184 -5.78 -6.14 3.92
CA VAL A 184 -7.01 -6.18 4.74
C VAL A 184 -6.99 -5.16 5.89
N GLY A 185 -5.81 -4.75 6.38
CA GLY A 185 -5.70 -3.83 7.51
C GLY A 185 -4.86 -2.58 7.27
N ILE A 186 -3.55 -2.76 7.10
CA ILE A 186 -2.58 -1.64 7.13
C ILE A 186 -2.81 -0.68 5.96
N GLN A 187 -3.07 -1.18 4.77
CA GLN A 187 -3.35 -0.33 3.62
C GLN A 187 -4.59 0.53 3.78
N HIS A 188 -5.66 -0.01 4.38
CA HIS A 188 -6.89 0.75 4.57
C HIS A 188 -6.64 1.96 5.47
N ILE A 189 -6.00 1.75 6.62
CA ILE A 189 -5.67 2.82 7.58
C ILE A 189 -4.72 3.83 6.96
N LEU A 190 -3.71 3.35 6.21
CA LEU A 190 -2.76 4.21 5.53
C LEU A 190 -3.46 5.13 4.51
N LYS A 191 -4.26 4.56 3.61
CA LYS A 191 -5.00 5.33 2.59
C LYS A 191 -5.91 6.36 3.22
N GLN A 192 -6.63 5.98 4.29
CA GLN A 192 -7.47 6.91 5.04
C GLN A 192 -6.67 8.05 5.68
N SER A 193 -5.50 7.76 6.26
CA SER A 193 -4.63 8.78 6.84
C SER A 193 -4.08 9.76 5.79
N ILE A 194 -3.71 9.25 4.61
CA ILE A 194 -3.25 10.08 3.50
C ILE A 194 -4.40 10.97 3.01
N GLN A 195 -5.59 10.42 2.79
CA GLN A 195 -6.77 11.18 2.35
C GLN A 195 -7.14 12.30 3.33
N LYS A 196 -7.08 12.04 4.64
CA LYS A 196 -7.30 13.06 5.66
C LYS A 196 -6.25 14.16 5.63
N SER A 197 -4.98 13.79 5.41
CA SER A 197 -3.88 14.75 5.33
C SER A 197 -3.97 15.61 4.07
N GLN A 198 -4.38 15.03 2.93
CA GLN A 198 -4.69 15.76 1.71
C GLN A 198 -5.83 16.76 1.94
N HIS A 199 -6.91 16.33 2.59
CA HIS A 199 -8.04 17.20 2.89
C HIS A 199 -7.66 18.36 3.81
N ALA A 200 -6.84 18.10 4.84
CA ALA A 200 -6.36 19.13 5.75
C ALA A 200 -5.55 20.21 5.03
N ASN A 201 -4.74 19.84 4.03
CA ASN A 201 -3.99 20.80 3.23
C ASN A 201 -4.90 21.67 2.36
N VAL A 202 -5.94 21.07 1.75
CA VAL A 202 -6.94 21.83 0.99
C VAL A 202 -7.65 22.84 1.90
N ILE A 203 -8.08 22.42 3.10
CA ILE A 203 -8.70 23.34 4.07
C ILE A 203 -7.75 24.47 4.43
N LYS A 204 -6.49 24.16 4.73
CA LYS A 204 -5.50 25.17 5.10
C LYS A 204 -5.28 26.18 3.98
N GLU A 205 -5.11 25.73 2.75
CA GLU A 205 -4.92 26.60 1.58
C GLU A 205 -6.13 27.53 1.36
N VAL A 206 -7.35 27.01 1.52
CA VAL A 206 -8.57 27.81 1.42
C VAL A 206 -8.65 28.84 2.55
N CYS A 207 -8.39 28.45 3.80
CA CYS A 207 -8.37 29.35 4.95
C CYS A 207 -7.33 30.46 4.79
N ASP A 208 -6.08 30.11 4.45
CA ASP A 208 -4.99 31.08 4.27
C ASP A 208 -5.33 32.12 3.18
N ARG A 209 -6.01 31.70 2.11
CA ARG A 209 -6.46 32.60 1.03
C ARG A 209 -7.62 33.51 1.46
N LEU A 210 -8.61 32.96 2.18
CA LEU A 210 -9.71 33.77 2.74
C LEU A 210 -9.20 34.81 3.73
N ASP A 211 -8.27 34.44 4.61
CA ASP A 211 -7.65 35.34 5.58
C ASP A 211 -6.82 36.45 4.89
N SER A 212 -6.26 36.17 3.70
CA SER A 212 -5.57 37.15 2.87
C SER A 212 -6.51 38.10 2.09
N GLY A 213 -7.83 37.94 2.23
CA GLY A 213 -8.84 38.80 1.61
C GLY A 213 -9.32 38.34 0.24
N ALA A 214 -9.06 37.09 -0.16
CA ALA A 214 -9.64 36.53 -1.39
C ALA A 214 -11.15 36.28 -1.23
N GLU A 215 -11.93 36.59 -2.25
CA GLU A 215 -13.35 36.22 -2.27
C GLU A 215 -13.51 34.72 -2.53
N ALA A 216 -14.49 34.10 -1.88
CA ALA A 216 -14.68 32.65 -1.92
C ALA A 216 -14.90 32.09 -3.35
N GLY A 217 -15.45 32.89 -4.26
CA GLY A 217 -15.66 32.53 -5.66
C GLY A 217 -14.39 32.46 -6.52
N ASP A 218 -13.31 33.13 -6.10
CA ASP A 218 -12.06 33.23 -6.85
C ASP A 218 -10.99 32.22 -6.39
N ILE A 219 -11.30 31.42 -5.37
CA ILE A 219 -10.38 30.42 -4.82
C ILE A 219 -10.31 29.21 -5.74
N ILE A 220 -9.36 29.25 -6.68
CA ILE A 220 -9.02 28.11 -7.53
C ILE A 220 -7.83 27.36 -6.92
N LEU A 221 -8.04 26.10 -6.56
CA LEU A 221 -7.00 25.22 -6.02
C LEU A 221 -6.07 24.75 -7.14
N ASP A 222 -4.76 24.82 -6.91
CA ASP A 222 -3.76 24.31 -7.85
C ASP A 222 -3.61 22.79 -7.67
N THR A 223 -4.18 22.01 -8.60
CA THR A 223 -4.07 20.55 -8.57
C THR A 223 -2.94 20.03 -9.46
N LYS A 224 -2.00 20.88 -9.87
CA LYS A 224 -0.82 20.44 -10.63
C LYS A 224 0.11 19.60 -9.76
N LEU A 225 0.78 18.63 -10.39
CA LEU A 225 1.69 17.70 -9.75
C LEU A 225 2.76 18.40 -8.90
N GLY A 226 3.33 19.51 -9.40
CA GLY A 226 4.37 20.26 -8.68
C GLY A 226 3.91 20.80 -7.32
N ALA A 227 2.69 21.34 -7.25
CA ALA A 227 2.10 21.85 -6.02
C ALA A 227 1.75 20.71 -5.05
N LEU A 228 1.20 19.61 -5.57
CA LEU A 228 0.81 18.44 -4.77
C LEU A 228 2.03 17.65 -4.24
N CYS A 229 3.13 17.58 -5.00
CA CYS A 229 4.35 16.90 -4.59
C CYS A 229 5.03 17.52 -3.36
N ASN A 230 5.00 18.86 -3.23
CA ASN A 230 5.62 19.56 -2.09
C ASN A 230 4.95 19.21 -0.76
N ASN A 231 3.68 18.80 -0.79
CA ASN A 231 2.89 18.42 0.37
C ASN A 231 3.00 16.93 0.74
N ASN A 232 3.48 16.09 -0.18
CA ASN A 232 3.56 14.63 -0.04
C ASN A 232 4.37 14.15 1.19
N PRO A 233 5.54 14.73 1.53
CA PRO A 233 6.34 14.25 2.66
C PRO A 233 5.57 14.26 3.99
N TRP A 234 4.73 15.27 4.21
CA TRP A 234 3.95 15.40 5.44
C TRP A 234 2.79 14.38 5.50
N TRP A 235 2.09 14.15 4.38
CA TRP A 235 1.03 13.13 4.30
C TRP A 235 1.56 11.74 4.64
N LEU A 236 2.73 11.42 4.10
CA LEU A 236 3.39 10.14 4.28
C LEU A 236 3.91 9.97 5.71
N ALA A 237 4.46 11.02 6.33
CA ALA A 237 4.89 11.00 7.73
C ALA A 237 3.69 10.76 8.68
N ASN A 238 2.57 11.42 8.45
CA ASN A 238 1.35 11.19 9.23
C ASN A 238 0.83 9.76 9.04
N ALA A 239 0.80 9.28 7.79
CA ALA A 239 0.37 7.93 7.48
C ALA A 239 1.26 6.89 8.17
N TYR A 240 2.59 7.10 8.17
CA TYR A 240 3.56 6.31 8.92
C TYR A 240 3.23 6.26 10.42
N ILE A 241 3.07 7.43 11.06
CA ILE A 241 2.76 7.52 12.49
C ILE A 241 1.42 6.83 12.81
N CYS A 242 0.43 6.93 11.91
CA CYS A 242 -0.87 6.31 12.07
C CYS A 242 -0.78 4.78 12.07
N VAL A 243 -0.01 4.18 11.16
CA VAL A 243 0.07 2.72 11.01
C VAL A 243 1.16 2.07 11.87
N ASN A 244 2.20 2.81 12.24
CA ASN A 244 3.30 2.34 13.08
C ASN A 244 2.92 2.33 14.58
N LYS A 245 1.74 1.78 14.87
CA LYS A 245 1.22 1.57 16.22
C LYS A 245 1.09 0.07 16.46
N SER A 246 1.70 -0.43 17.53
CA SER A 246 1.76 -1.86 17.86
C SER A 246 0.37 -2.50 17.87
N ALA A 247 -0.64 -1.81 18.39
CA ALA A 247 -2.03 -2.30 18.46
C ALA A 247 -2.68 -2.51 17.07
N ILE A 248 -2.32 -1.72 16.07
CA ILE A 248 -2.85 -1.86 14.70
C ILE A 248 -2.16 -3.04 14.00
N VAL A 249 -0.84 -3.13 14.13
CA VAL A 249 -0.05 -4.22 13.55
C VAL A 249 -0.46 -5.58 14.12
N LEU A 250 -0.72 -5.66 15.43
CA LEU A 250 -1.20 -6.88 16.09
C LEU A 250 -2.55 -7.35 15.53
N LYS A 251 -3.53 -6.46 15.33
CA LYS A 251 -4.85 -6.83 14.78
C LYS A 251 -4.75 -7.48 13.41
N VAL A 252 -3.81 -7.03 12.59
CA VAL A 252 -3.64 -7.51 11.21
C VAL A 252 -3.00 -8.88 11.15
N ILE A 253 -2.13 -9.22 12.11
CA ILE A 253 -1.42 -10.51 12.15
C ILE A 253 -2.31 -11.62 12.71
N PHE A 254 -3.23 -11.33 13.64
CA PHE A 254 -4.09 -12.32 14.31
C PHE A 254 -5.48 -12.51 13.67
N SER A 255 -5.74 -11.91 12.52
CA SER A 255 -7.05 -12.03 11.83
C SER A 255 -7.20 -13.30 10.97
N PHE A 256 -6.26 -14.24 11.08
CA PHE A 256 -6.25 -15.52 10.35
C PHE A 256 -5.90 -16.68 11.28
#